data_AF-A0A448GV41-F1
#
_entry.id   AF-A0A448GV41-F1
#
_cell.length_a   1.000
_cell.length_b   1.000
_cell.length_c   1.000
_cell.angle_alpha   90.00
_cell.angle_beta   90.00
_cell.angle_gamma   90.00
#
_symmetry.space_group_name_H-M   'P 1'
#
loop_
_entity.id
_entity.type
_entity.pdbx_description
1 polymer ?
#
loop_
_entity_poly.entity_id
_entity_poly.type
_entity_poly.pdbx_seq_one_letter_code
_entity_poly.pdbx_strand_id
1 'polypeptide(L)'
;MSNPDQQATLDAAQTLYREWLAAKSALQNTREQLEHALAVMEKLQQTYYSPAFNELYDADERGELNTTTQGEYSVMSQDTIYNEFIEKDQELWRLLKLCVQHLEN
;
A
#
# COMPACT_ATOMS: atom_id res chain seq x y z
N MET A 1 -25.51 -44.66 8.70
CA MET A 1 -26.12 -43.55 7.94
C MET A 1 -25.79 -42.27 8.67
N SER A 2 -25.10 -41.32 8.03
CA SER A 2 -24.77 -40.03 8.64
C SER A 2 -26.07 -39.26 8.93
N ASN A 3 -26.17 -38.62 10.09
CA ASN A 3 -27.29 -37.73 10.40
C ASN A 3 -27.26 -36.55 9.42
N PRO A 4 -28.33 -36.27 8.64
CA PRO A 4 -28.36 -35.18 7.66
C PRO A 4 -27.92 -33.83 8.22
N ASP A 5 -28.27 -33.54 9.47
CA ASP A 5 -27.91 -32.27 10.15
C ASP A 5 -26.41 -32.17 10.45
N GLN A 6 -25.77 -33.31 10.74
CA GLN A 6 -24.32 -33.37 10.97
C GLN A 6 -23.55 -33.20 9.65
N GLN A 7 -24.05 -33.77 8.56
CA GLN A 7 -23.44 -33.60 7.24
C GLN A 7 -23.56 -32.15 6.75
N ALA A 8 -24.74 -31.53 6.89
CA ALA A 8 -24.94 -30.13 6.53
C ALA A 8 -24.01 -29.18 7.32
N THR A 9 -23.82 -29.44 8.61
CA THR A 9 -22.88 -28.68 9.45
C THR A 9 -21.43 -28.82 8.96
N LEU A 10 -21.02 -30.04 8.62
CA LEU A 10 -19.68 -30.30 8.07
C LEU A 10 -19.47 -29.58 6.73
N ASP A 11 -20.44 -29.65 5.83
CA ASP A 11 -20.35 -29.04 4.50
C ASP A 11 -20.25 -27.50 4.60
N ALA A 12 -20.98 -26.90 5.53
CA ALA A 12 -20.88 -25.47 5.84
C ALA A 12 -19.49 -25.10 6.37
N ALA A 13 -18.96 -25.85 7.34
CA ALA A 13 -17.63 -25.61 7.88
C ALA A 13 -16.52 -25.77 6.82
N GLN A 14 -16.64 -26.77 5.95
CA GLN A 14 -15.71 -26.96 4.84
C GLN A 14 -15.76 -25.82 3.82
N THR A 15 -16.94 -25.23 3.60
CA THR A 15 -17.10 -24.06 2.72
C THR A 15 -16.39 -22.85 3.31
N LEU A 16 -16.64 -22.53 4.58
CA LEU A 16 -15.95 -21.44 5.29
C LEU A 16 -14.43 -21.64 5.32
N TYR A 17 -13.97 -22.88 5.50
CA TYR A 17 -12.54 -23.17 5.50
C TYR A 17 -11.90 -22.91 4.13
N ARG A 18 -12.56 -23.27 3.02
CA ARG A 18 -12.08 -22.96 1.67
C ARG A 18 -12.02 -21.46 1.42
N GLU A 19 -13.04 -20.73 1.84
CA GLU A 19 -13.05 -19.26 1.76
C GLU A 19 -11.90 -18.65 2.55
N TRP A 20 -11.66 -19.12 3.77
CA TRP A 20 -10.53 -18.70 4.58
C TRP A 20 -9.19 -18.97 3.91
N LEU A 21 -8.99 -20.15 3.30
CA LEU A 21 -7.74 -20.46 2.60
C LEU A 21 -7.48 -19.50 1.43
N ALA A 22 -8.52 -19.17 0.66
CA ALA A 22 -8.42 -18.19 -0.42
C ALA A 22 -8.09 -16.79 0.11
N ALA A 23 -8.81 -16.33 1.15
CA ALA A 23 -8.56 -15.03 1.78
C ALA A 23 -7.14 -14.95 2.37
N LYS A 24 -6.67 -16.01 3.02
CA LYS A 24 -5.32 -16.08 3.59
C LYS A 24 -4.25 -15.92 2.52
N SER A 25 -4.40 -16.57 1.36
CA SER A 25 -3.46 -16.41 0.25
C SER A 25 -3.48 -14.98 -0.31
N ALA A 26 -4.65 -14.37 -0.44
CA ALA A 26 -4.76 -12.98 -0.88
C ALA A 26 -4.05 -12.03 0.10
N LEU A 27 -4.23 -12.22 1.42
CA LEU A 27 -3.56 -11.41 2.45
C LEU A 27 -2.03 -11.52 2.39
N GLN A 28 -1.49 -12.71 2.09
CA GLN A 28 -0.05 -12.90 1.91
C GLN A 28 0.46 -12.09 0.71
N ASN A 29 -0.24 -12.14 -0.41
CA ASN A 29 0.11 -11.35 -1.60
C ASN A 29 0.00 -9.85 -1.33
N THR A 30 -1.06 -9.39 -0.64
CA THR A 30 -1.21 -7.99 -0.25
C THR A 30 -0.07 -7.51 0.63
N ARG A 31 0.42 -8.36 1.56
CA ARG A 31 1.57 -8.02 2.39
C ARG A 31 2.83 -7.83 1.56
N GLU A 32 3.11 -8.73 0.62
CA GLU A 32 4.28 -8.60 -0.28
C GLU A 32 4.19 -7.33 -1.14
N GLN A 33 2.99 -7.00 -1.64
CA GLN A 33 2.76 -5.76 -2.38
C GLN A 33 2.96 -4.51 -1.52
N LEU A 34 2.52 -4.54 -0.27
CA LEU A 34 2.75 -3.45 0.68
C LEU A 34 4.25 -3.27 0.96
N GLU A 35 4.97 -4.36 1.23
CA GLU A 35 6.43 -4.33 1.41
C GLU A 35 7.14 -3.70 0.21
N HIS A 36 6.73 -4.07 -1.01
CA HIS A 36 7.26 -3.47 -2.22
C HIS A 36 6.95 -1.97 -2.32
N ALA A 37 5.70 -1.56 -2.08
CA ALA A 37 5.28 -0.16 -2.13
C ALA A 37 6.06 0.70 -1.13
N LEU A 38 6.30 0.18 0.08
CA LEU A 38 7.10 0.87 1.10
C LEU A 38 8.57 1.01 0.70
N ALA A 39 9.15 -0.01 0.06
CA ALA A 39 10.51 0.08 -0.47
C ALA A 39 10.64 1.10 -1.62
N VAL A 40 9.60 1.26 -2.45
CA VAL A 40 9.56 2.32 -3.47
C VAL A 40 9.47 3.69 -2.80
N MET A 41 8.59 3.86 -1.80
CA MET A 41 8.46 5.15 -1.11
C MET A 41 9.74 5.54 -0.37
N GLU A 42 10.43 4.58 0.25
CA GLU A 42 11.71 4.85 0.91
C GLU A 42 12.75 5.40 -0.09
N LYS A 43 12.85 4.80 -1.27
CA LYS A 43 13.73 5.31 -2.33
C LYS A 43 13.30 6.70 -2.80
N LEU A 44 12.00 6.93 -2.98
CA LEU A 44 11.48 8.25 -3.36
C LEU A 44 11.81 9.31 -2.30
N GLN A 45 11.69 8.97 -1.01
CA GLN A 45 12.10 9.84 0.10
C GLN A 45 13.60 10.16 0.04
N GLN A 46 14.45 9.14 -0.13
CA GLN A 46 15.89 9.34 -0.24
C GLN A 46 16.26 10.24 -1.44
N THR A 47 15.59 10.05 -2.58
CA THR A 47 15.77 10.93 -3.74
C THR A 47 15.32 12.36 -3.42
N TYR A 48 14.11 12.55 -2.90
CA TYR A 48 13.55 13.86 -2.59
C TYR A 48 14.41 14.67 -1.61
N TYR A 49 14.96 14.02 -0.58
CA TYR A 49 15.82 14.67 0.41
C TYR A 49 17.30 14.76 -0.02
N SER A 50 17.64 14.29 -1.22
CA SER A 50 19.03 14.35 -1.69
C SER A 50 19.43 15.78 -2.11
N PRO A 51 20.70 16.18 -1.91
CA PRO A 51 21.20 17.47 -2.40
C PRO A 51 21.02 17.64 -3.91
N ALA A 52 21.19 16.56 -4.68
CA ALA A 52 21.00 16.57 -6.13
C ALA A 52 19.56 16.89 -6.54
N PHE A 53 18.57 16.49 -5.74
CA PHE A 53 17.17 16.82 -6.02
C PHE A 53 16.89 18.29 -5.75
N ASN A 54 17.54 18.90 -4.75
CA ASN A 54 17.40 20.34 -4.51
C ASN A 54 17.91 21.17 -5.69
N GLU A 55 18.99 20.74 -6.34
CA GLU A 55 19.53 21.40 -7.55
C GLU A 55 18.54 21.38 -8.73
N LEU A 56 17.58 20.43 -8.74
CA LEU A 56 16.54 20.37 -9.76
C LEU A 56 15.53 21.51 -9.65
N TYR A 57 15.26 22.02 -8.45
CA TYR A 57 14.34 23.16 -8.27
C TYR A 57 14.87 24.41 -8.98
N ASP A 58 16.14 24.73 -8.78
CA ASP A 58 16.76 25.89 -9.43
C ASP A 58 16.76 25.73 -10.97
N ALA A 59 16.96 24.50 -11.47
CA ALA A 59 16.91 24.22 -12.91
C ALA A 59 15.47 24.28 -13.48
N ASP A 60 14.47 23.85 -12.71
CA ASP A 60 13.06 23.94 -13.08
C ASP A 60 12.60 25.40 -13.13
N GLU A 61 12.98 26.21 -12.14
CA GLU A 61 12.69 27.65 -12.12
C GLU A 61 13.31 28.39 -13.32
N ARG A 62 14.46 27.93 -13.82
CA ARG A 62 15.10 28.44 -15.04
C ARG A 62 14.48 27.88 -16.34
N GLY A 63 13.55 26.93 -16.26
CA GLY A 63 12.92 26.29 -17.41
C GLY A 63 13.84 25.33 -18.16
N GLU A 64 14.87 24.78 -17.50
CA GLU A 64 15.87 23.88 -18.09
C GLU A 64 15.41 22.42 -18.10
N LEU A 65 14.37 22.09 -17.32
CA LEU A 65 13.82 20.75 -17.20
C LEU A 65 12.53 20.59 -18.02
N ASN A 66 12.34 19.40 -18.58
CA ASN A 66 11.05 18.99 -19.11
C ASN A 66 10.26 18.26 -18.01
N THR A 67 9.23 18.90 -17.48
CA THR A 67 8.36 18.38 -16.42
C THR A 67 7.08 17.72 -16.93
N THR A 68 6.98 17.44 -18.24
CA THR A 68 5.82 16.74 -18.82
C THR A 68 5.76 15.30 -18.32
N THR A 69 4.60 14.89 -17.84
CA THR A 69 4.31 13.57 -17.27
C THR A 69 3.37 12.75 -18.15
N GLN A 70 3.10 11.50 -17.76
CA GLN A 70 2.16 10.61 -18.48
C GLN A 70 0.70 10.78 -18.03
N GLY A 71 0.42 11.75 -17.16
CA GLY A 71 -0.91 12.03 -16.60
C GLY A 71 -0.90 12.25 -15.09
N GLU A 72 0.19 11.90 -14.41
CA GLU A 72 0.48 12.22 -13.01
C GLU A 72 0.99 13.65 -12.81
N TYR A 73 1.02 14.13 -11.56
CA TYR A 73 1.71 15.40 -11.28
C TYR A 73 3.22 15.24 -11.39
N SER A 74 3.89 16.28 -11.89
CA SER A 74 5.35 16.30 -11.88
C SER A 74 5.86 16.26 -10.44
N VAL A 75 6.95 15.55 -10.22
CA VAL A 75 7.69 15.55 -8.95
C VAL A 75 8.25 16.93 -8.59
N MET A 76 8.40 17.81 -9.58
CA MET A 76 8.79 19.22 -9.38
C MET A 76 7.60 20.10 -8.98
N SER A 77 6.35 19.63 -9.17
CA SER A 77 5.18 20.39 -8.72
C SER A 77 5.17 20.48 -7.20
N GLN A 78 4.67 21.63 -6.72
CA GLN A 78 4.66 21.96 -5.32
C GLN A 78 3.96 20.87 -4.49
N ASP A 79 4.63 20.43 -3.43
CA ASP A 79 4.14 19.47 -2.45
C ASP A 79 3.75 18.08 -3.00
N THR A 80 3.95 17.77 -4.30
CA THR A 80 3.56 16.48 -4.89
C THR A 80 4.12 15.32 -4.08
N ILE A 81 5.44 15.25 -3.92
CA ILE A 81 6.09 14.15 -3.19
C ILE A 81 5.78 14.23 -1.68
N TYR A 82 5.71 15.44 -1.12
CA TYR A 82 5.47 15.62 0.31
C TYR A 82 4.07 15.11 0.71
N ASN A 83 3.05 15.36 -0.12
CA ASN A 83 1.69 14.87 0.08
C ASN A 83 1.64 13.33 0.06
N GLU A 84 2.34 12.69 -0.89
CA GLU A 84 2.41 11.23 -0.98
C GLU A 84 3.01 10.59 0.29
N PHE A 85 3.93 11.27 0.98
CA PHE A 85 4.46 10.78 2.26
C PHE A 85 3.39 10.77 3.36
N ILE A 86 2.58 11.83 3.41
CA ILE A 86 1.46 11.93 4.36
C ILE A 86 0.41 10.88 4.06
N GLU A 87 0.06 10.69 2.78
CA GLU A 87 -0.93 9.70 2.36
C GLU A 87 -0.47 8.28 2.69
N LYS A 88 0.81 7.95 2.47
CA LYS A 88 1.39 6.68 2.93
C LYS A 88 1.20 6.50 4.45
N ASP A 89 1.55 7.50 5.25
CA ASP A 89 1.44 7.40 6.72
C ASP A 89 -0.02 7.19 7.14
N GLN A 90 -0.96 7.90 6.53
CA GLN A 90 -2.39 7.72 6.80
C GLN A 90 -2.85 6.29 6.48
N GLU A 91 -2.40 5.71 5.36
CA GLU A 91 -2.74 4.34 5.00
C GLU A 91 -2.19 3.32 6.00
N LEU A 92 -0.92 3.46 6.39
CA LEU A 92 -0.32 2.58 7.39
C LEU A 92 -1.04 2.66 8.73
N TRP A 93 -1.45 3.86 9.15
CA TRP A 93 -2.24 4.03 10.37
C TRP A 93 -3.62 3.38 10.28
N ARG A 94 -4.28 3.42 9.12
CA ARG A 94 -5.56 2.72 8.90
C ARG A 94 -5.38 1.21 9.05
N LEU A 95 -4.38 0.65 8.39
CA LEU A 95 -4.06 -0.78 8.45
C LEU A 95 -3.70 -1.22 9.88
N LEU A 96 -2.86 -0.45 10.57
CA LEU A 96 -2.48 -0.76 11.96
C LEU A 96 -3.71 -0.80 12.88
N LYS A 97 -4.59 0.21 12.80
CA LYS A 97 -5.81 0.26 13.62
C LYS A 97 -6.72 -0.93 13.36
N LEU A 98 -6.89 -1.32 12.09
CA LEU A 98 -7.67 -2.50 11.71
C LEU A 98 -7.08 -3.78 12.34
N CYS A 99 -5.77 -3.98 12.25
CA CYS A 99 -5.12 -5.14 12.85
C CYS A 99 -5.29 -5.19 14.37
N VAL A 100 -5.09 -4.06 15.06
CA VAL A 100 -5.24 -3.98 16.52
C VAL A 100 -6.68 -4.30 16.95
N GLN A 101 -7.68 -3.75 16.27
CA GLN A 101 -9.10 -4.01 16.56
C GLN A 101 -9.47 -5.50 16.55
N HIS A 102 -8.80 -6.32 15.74
CA HIS A 102 -9.08 -7.75 15.64
C HIS A 102 -8.15 -8.62 16.50
N LEU A 103 -7.05 -8.06 17.03
CA LEU A 103 -6.16 -8.73 17.98
C LEU A 103 -6.58 -8.53 19.44
N GLU A 104 -7.30 -7.45 19.74
CA GLU A 104 -7.81 -7.12 21.08
C GLU A 104 -9.15 -7.81 21.43
N ASN A 105 -9.68 -8.66 20.51
CA ASN A 105 -10.91 -9.45 20.71
C ASN A 105 -10.64 -10.89 21.15
#